data_AF-A0A5K1GJW6-F1
#
_entry.id   AF-A0A5K1GJW6-F1
#
_cell.length_a   1.000
_cell.length_b   1.000
_cell.length_c   1.000
_cell.angle_alpha   90.00
_cell.angle_beta   90.00
_cell.angle_gamma   90.00
#
_symmetry.space_group_name_H-M   'P 1'
#
loop_
_entity.id
_entity.type
_entity.pdbx_description
1 polymer ?
#
loop_
_entity_poly.entity_id
_entity_poly.type
_entity_poly.pdbx_seq_one_letter_code
_entity_poly.pdbx_strand_id
1 'polypeptide(L)' 'GYYKCSSFRGCPARKHVERASDDPSVLVVTYEGEHNHSHSSLSQPITAGRLVD' A
#
# COMPACT_ATOMS: atom_id res chain seq x y z
N GLY A 1 -11.35 0.31 6.03
CA GLY A 1 -10.20 -0.03 6.89
C GLY A 1 -9.12 1.02 6.71
N TYR A 2 -8.57 1.58 7.80
CA TYR A 2 -7.68 2.74 7.74
C TYR A 2 -6.24 2.39 8.13
N TYR A 3 -5.27 2.77 7.30
CA TYR A 3 -3.86 2.43 7.46
C TYR A 3 -3.01 3.69 7.41
N LYS A 4 -2.05 3.80 8.33
CA LYS A 4 -1.02 4.85 8.35
C LYS A 4 0.31 4.27 7.90
N CYS A 5 1.13 5.07 7.23
CA CYS A 5 2.51 4.69 6.95
C CYS A 5 3.26 4.38 8.26
N SER A 6 3.98 3.26 8.30
CA SER A 6 4.81 2.83 9.43
C SER A 6 6.32 2.97 9.18
N SER A 7 6.73 3.28 7.95
CA SER A 7 8.14 3.34 7.54
C SER A 7 8.90 4.51 8.16
N PHE A 8 8.22 5.61 8.47
CA PHE A 8 8.82 6.77 9.13
C PHE A 8 7.87 7.34 10.17
N ARG A 9 8.39 7.60 11.36
CA ARG A 9 7.61 8.17 12.48
C ARG A 9 7.09 9.56 12.08
N GLY A 10 5.78 9.72 12.09
CA GLY A 10 5.15 11.00 11.72
C GLY A 10 4.98 11.22 10.22
N CYS A 11 5.20 10.21 9.37
CA CYS A 11 4.85 10.30 7.96
C CYS A 11 3.34 10.65 7.80
N PRO A 12 2.99 11.65 6.98
CA PRO A 12 1.60 12.06 6.84
C PRO A 12 0.80 11.15 5.91
N ALA A 13 1.45 10.25 5.14
CA ALA A 13 0.81 9.34 4.19
C ALA A 13 -0.08 8.29 4.85
N ARG A 14 -1.28 8.11 4.30
CA ARG A 14 -2.33 7.21 4.79
C ARG A 14 -3.11 6.62 3.64
N LYS A 15 -3.82 5.52 3.92
CA LYS A 15 -4.80 4.97 2.98
C LYS A 15 -6.04 4.44 3.67
N HIS A 16 -7.18 4.61 3.01
CA HIS A 16 -8.43 3.95 3.34
C HIS A 16 -8.67 2.82 2.34
N VAL A 17 -9.08 1.64 2.83
CA VAL A 17 -9.43 0.47 2.02
C VAL A 17 -10.84 0.03 2.35
N GLU A 18 -11.74 0.10 1.38
CA GLU A 18 -13.12 -0.37 1.48
C GLU A 18 -13.42 -1.36 0.36
N ARG A 19 -14.50 -2.14 0.52
CA ARG A 19 -15.07 -2.92 -0.58
C ARG A 19 -16.06 -2.04 -1.32
N ALA A 20 -16.10 -2.14 -2.65
CA ALA A 20 -17.12 -1.45 -3.43
C ALA A 20 -18.52 -1.95 -3.03
N SER A 21 -19.50 -1.06 -3.07
CA SER A 21 -20.87 -1.36 -2.66
C SER A 21 -21.63 -2.19 -3.70
N ASP A 22 -21.27 -2.04 -4.96
CA ASP A 22 -21.84 -2.75 -6.11
C ASP A 22 -21.14 -4.10 -6.36
N ASP A 23 -19.85 -4.21 -6.09
CA ASP A 23 -19.11 -5.47 -6.17
C ASP A 23 -18.16 -5.67 -4.96
N PRO A 24 -18.52 -6.52 -3.99
CA PRO A 24 -17.68 -6.79 -2.82
C PRO A 24 -16.34 -7.50 -3.11
N SER A 25 -16.12 -7.96 -4.34
CA SER A 25 -14.83 -8.50 -4.80
C SER A 25 -13.85 -7.39 -5.19
N VAL A 26 -14.34 -6.18 -5.45
CA VAL A 26 -13.55 -4.99 -5.78
C VAL A 26 -13.19 -4.21 -4.52
N LEU A 27 -11.94 -3.76 -4.44
CA LEU A 27 -11.45 -2.89 -3.37
C LEU A 27 -11.30 -1.46 -3.88
N VAL A 28 -11.86 -0.51 -3.14
CA VAL A 28 -11.64 0.92 -3.31
C VAL A 28 -10.55 1.35 -2.34
N VAL A 29 -9.47 1.90 -2.88
CA VAL A 29 -8.33 2.39 -2.09
C VAL A 29 -8.16 3.89 -2.31
N THR A 30 -8.31 4.66 -1.24
CA THR A 30 -8.12 6.11 -1.24
C THR A 30 -6.82 6.44 -0.54
N TYR A 31 -5.91 7.15 -1.21
CA TYR A 31 -4.64 7.60 -0.65
C TYR A 31 -4.75 9.05 -0.21
N GLU A 32 -4.21 9.37 0.96
CA GLU A 32 -4.24 10.70 1.55
C GLU A 32 -2.84 11.09 2.06
N GLY A 33 -2.38 12.30 1.71
CA GLY A 33 -1.05 12.79 2.05
C GLY A 33 0.08 12.10 1.27
N GLU A 34 1.27 12.69 1.30
CA GLU A 34 2.45 12.19 0.60
C GLU A 34 3.51 11.63 1.55
N HIS A 35 4.34 10.72 1.05
CA HIS A 35 5.51 10.26 1.80
C HIS A 35 6.57 11.35 1.84
N ASN A 36 7.00 11.74 3.04
CA ASN A 36 8.09 12.69 3.27
C ASN A 36 9.41 12.00 3.63
N HIS A 37 9.59 10.77 3.16
CA HIS A 37 10.77 9.96 3.39
C HIS A 37 11.05 9.12 2.14
N SER A 38 12.31 8.69 1.98
CA SER A 38 12.66 7.74 0.94
C SER A 38 11.86 6.45 1.12
N HIS A 39 11.41 5.88 0.01
CA HIS A 39 10.76 4.57 0.03
C HIS A 39 11.79 3.53 0.44
N SER A 40 11.79 3.13 1.72
CA SER A 40 12.53 1.96 2.17
C SER A 40 11.79 0.71 1.72
N SER A 41 11.54 0.55 0.42
CA SER A 41 11.32 -0.78 -0.10
C SER A 41 12.64 -1.51 0.10
N LEU A 42 12.72 -2.34 1.15
CA LEU A 42 13.19 -3.69 0.88
C LEU A 42 12.26 -4.19 -0.22
N SER A 43 12.68 -3.97 -1.46
CA SER A 43 12.01 -4.52 -2.62
C SER A 43 12.05 -6.01 -2.39
N GLN A 44 10.95 -6.61 -1.98
CA GLN A 44 10.64 -7.89 -2.58
C GLN A 44 10.24 -7.52 -4.02
N PRO A 45 11.10 -7.76 -5.02
CA PRO A 45 10.63 -7.70 -6.39
C PRO A 45 9.55 -8.78 -6.50
N ILE A 46 8.30 -8.35 -6.60
CA ILE A 46 7.23 -9.17 -7.16
C ILE A 46 7.49 -9.33 -8.66
N THR A 47 8.54 -10.07 -9.03
CA THR A 47 8.58 -10.69 -10.36
C THR A 47 7.76 -11.95 -10.24
N ALA A 48 6.60 -11.93 -10.91
CA ALA A 48 5.81 -13.10 -11.24
C ALA A 48 6.72 -14.25 -11.69
N GLY A 49 6.44 -15.45 -11.17
CA GLY A 49 7.19 -16.69 -11.29
C GLY A 49 8.30 -16.79 -12.35
N ARG A 50 9.53 -17.04 -11.90
CA ARG A 50 10.50 -17.85 -12.64
C ARG A 50 11.48 -18.54 -11.68
N LEU A 51 11.40 -19.85 -11.71
CA LEU A 51 12.33 -20.83 -11.16
C LEU A 51 13.77 -20.52 -11.60
N VAL A 52 14.71 -20.49 -10.65
CA VAL A 52 16.11 -20.93 -10.81
C VAL A 52 16.58 -21.54 -9.48
N ASP A 53 17.15 -22.75 -9.61
CA ASP A 53 17.78 -23.66 -8.63
C ASP A 53 16.96 -24.18 -7.43
#